data_AF-X0ZYY0-F1
#
_entry.id   AF-X0ZYY0-F1
#
_cell.length_a   1.000
_cell.length_b   1.000
_cell.length_c   1.000
_cell.angle_alpha   90.00
_cell.angle_beta   90.00
_cell.angle_gamma   90.00
#
_symmetry.space_group_name_H-M   'P 1'
#
loop_
_entity.id
_entity.type
_entity.pdbx_description
1 polymer ?
#
loop_
_entity_poly.entity_id
_entity_poly.type
_entity_poly.pdbx_seq_one_letter_code
_entity_poly.pdbx_strand_id
1 'polypeptide(L)'
;MIFQYYLLKYFSVEDKIKLLDQEQERIARELGEGHRLIFGVAGSGKTILLIARARILAKRHPDWKILILCYNKLLRNLLFQLFNPQDYEADITVSTFHSWARNYILSANNTFTTIYKEAEQKAEKEDIMNKFFQYFVPKIFLQMLGAL
;
A
#
# COMPACT_ATOMS: atom_id res chain seq x y z
N MET A 1 -1.65 24.97 -16.93
CA MET A 1 -3.09 25.02 -17.27
C MET A 1 -3.56 23.93 -18.26
N ILE A 2 -2.74 23.46 -19.20
CA ILE A 2 -3.15 22.43 -20.20
C ILE A 2 -3.20 20.98 -19.63
N PHE A 3 -2.38 20.66 -18.63
CA PHE A 3 -2.26 19.30 -18.06
C PHE A 3 -3.21 18.97 -16.90
N GLN A 4 -3.98 19.95 -16.42
CA GLN A 4 -5.00 19.79 -15.38
C GLN A 4 -6.30 19.22 -15.98
N TYR A 5 -6.58 19.60 -17.23
CA TYR A 5 -7.66 19.07 -18.06
C TYR A 5 -7.56 17.56 -18.30
N TYR A 6 -6.34 17.03 -18.39
CA TYR A 6 -6.11 15.59 -18.60
C TYR A 6 -6.51 14.75 -17.39
N LEU A 7 -6.19 15.17 -16.15
CA LEU A 7 -6.55 14.37 -14.97
C LEU A 7 -8.04 14.49 -14.58
N LEU A 8 -8.67 15.65 -14.81
CA LEU A 8 -10.11 15.87 -14.64
C LEU A 8 -10.99 15.01 -15.56
N LYS A 9 -10.48 14.51 -16.70
CA LYS A 9 -11.22 13.57 -17.56
C LYS A 9 -11.46 12.19 -16.92
N TYR A 10 -10.71 11.87 -15.88
CA TYR A 10 -10.76 10.56 -15.22
C TYR A 10 -11.36 10.61 -13.81
N PHE A 11 -12.12 11.67 -13.53
CA PHE A 11 -12.91 11.83 -12.33
C PHE A 11 -14.37 11.94 -12.75
N SER A 12 -15.25 11.19 -12.09
CA SER A 12 -16.68 11.46 -12.20
C SER A 12 -16.94 12.89 -11.71
N VAL A 13 -18.02 13.52 -12.17
CA VAL A 13 -18.36 14.90 -11.77
C VAL A 13 -18.46 15.03 -10.24
N GLU A 14 -18.80 13.93 -9.55
CA GLU A 14 -18.87 13.81 -8.11
C GLU A 14 -17.49 13.70 -7.44
N ASP A 15 -16.52 13.03 -8.06
CA ASP A 15 -15.14 12.92 -7.55
C ASP A 15 -14.34 14.21 -7.72
N LYS A 16 -14.66 15.02 -8.74
CA LYS A 16 -14.00 16.30 -9.03
C LYS A 16 -14.11 17.31 -7.90
N ILE A 17 -15.13 17.18 -7.05
CA ILE A 17 -15.49 18.21 -6.06
C ILE A 17 -14.95 17.86 -4.65
N LYS A 18 -14.49 16.63 -4.38
CA LYS A 18 -14.37 16.18 -2.98
C LYS A 18 -13.06 15.58 -2.47
N LEU A 19 -12.01 15.31 -3.27
CA LEU A 19 -10.86 14.57 -2.72
C LEU A 19 -9.46 15.19 -2.81
N LEU A 20 -9.15 16.08 -3.76
CA LEU A 20 -7.78 16.57 -3.94
C LEU A 20 -7.79 18.08 -4.22
N ASP A 21 -7.15 18.84 -3.34
CA ASP A 21 -6.75 20.22 -3.66
C ASP A 21 -5.67 20.19 -4.76
N GLN A 22 -5.66 21.20 -5.63
CA GLN A 22 -4.76 21.32 -6.78
C GLN A 22 -3.29 21.17 -6.36
N GLU A 23 -2.97 21.61 -5.15
CA GLU A 23 -1.63 21.52 -4.59
C GLU A 23 -1.20 20.07 -4.30
N GLN A 24 -2.10 19.21 -3.82
CA GLN A 24 -1.77 17.80 -3.57
C GLN A 24 -1.52 17.02 -4.87
N GLU A 25 -2.26 17.35 -5.93
CA GLU A 25 -2.02 16.77 -7.25
C GLU A 25 -0.68 17.23 -7.84
N ARG A 26 -0.35 18.51 -7.68
CA ARG A 26 0.95 19.07 -8.09
C ARG A 26 2.11 18.36 -7.38
N ILE A 27 2.05 18.29 -6.05
CA ILE A 27 3.06 17.60 -5.23
C ILE A 27 3.21 16.14 -5.67
N ALA A 28 2.10 15.41 -5.86
CA ALA A 28 2.15 14.00 -6.27
C ALA A 28 2.88 13.78 -7.60
N ARG A 29 2.75 14.72 -8.55
CA ARG A 29 3.45 14.67 -9.85
C ARG A 29 4.94 14.98 -9.70
N GLU A 30 5.29 15.95 -8.84
CA GLU A 30 6.66 16.42 -8.63
C GLU A 30 7.52 15.48 -7.79
N LEU A 31 6.94 14.49 -7.09
CA LEU A 31 7.70 13.52 -6.30
C LEU A 31 8.79 12.78 -7.12
N GLY A 32 8.65 12.67 -8.44
CA GLY A 32 9.66 12.03 -9.30
C GLY A 32 9.93 10.56 -8.94
N GLU A 33 11.05 10.01 -9.39
CA GLU A 33 11.44 8.61 -9.14
C GLU A 33 12.26 8.42 -7.85
N GLY A 34 12.25 7.19 -7.33
CA GLY A 34 13.03 6.78 -6.16
C GLY A 34 12.31 6.95 -4.81
N HIS A 35 13.05 6.82 -3.72
CA HIS A 35 12.48 6.86 -2.36
C HIS A 35 12.15 8.29 -1.93
N ARG A 36 10.98 8.47 -1.30
CA ARG A 36 10.52 9.75 -0.77
C ARG A 36 9.92 9.57 0.62
N LEU A 37 10.23 10.51 1.50
CA LEU A 37 9.68 10.56 2.85
C LEU A 37 8.78 11.80 2.96
N ILE A 38 7.51 11.58 3.29
CA ILE A 38 6.51 12.63 3.39
C ILE A 38 6.11 12.77 4.85
N PHE A 39 6.41 13.93 5.43
CA PHE A 39 6.04 14.28 6.80
C PHE A 39 4.85 15.23 6.83
N GLY A 40 4.14 15.25 7.96
CA GLY A 40 3.08 16.22 8.22
C GLY A 40 2.26 15.87 9.46
N VAL A 41 1.55 16.85 10.01
CA VAL A 41 0.66 16.65 11.17
C VAL A 41 -0.56 15.79 10.85
N ALA A 42 -1.30 15.31 11.86
CA ALA A 42 -2.57 14.63 11.63
C ALA A 42 -3.52 15.53 10.81
N GLY A 43 -4.27 14.94 9.87
CA GLY A 43 -5.16 15.70 8.99
C GLY A 43 -4.48 16.41 7.81
N SER A 44 -3.15 16.38 7.67
CA SER A 44 -2.43 17.07 6.58
C SER A 44 -2.59 16.47 5.18
N GLY A 45 -3.49 15.51 4.98
CA GLY A 45 -3.75 14.91 3.67
C GLY A 45 -2.73 13.88 3.16
N LYS A 46 -1.86 13.31 4.02
CA LYS A 46 -0.87 12.29 3.59
C LYS A 46 -1.48 11.09 2.86
N THR A 47 -2.59 10.58 3.37
CA THR A 47 -3.33 9.47 2.75
C THR A 47 -3.85 9.84 1.37
N ILE A 48 -4.35 11.06 1.23
CA ILE A 48 -4.86 11.60 -0.03
C ILE A 48 -3.74 11.78 -1.05
N LEU A 49 -2.59 12.30 -0.63
CA LEU A 49 -1.40 12.42 -1.48
C LEU A 49 -0.88 11.05 -1.93
N LEU A 50 -0.88 10.04 -1.03
CA LEU A 50 -0.52 8.66 -1.36
C LEU A 50 -1.43 8.09 -2.46
N ILE A 51 -2.75 8.27 -2.32
CA ILE A 51 -3.72 7.86 -3.34
C ILE A 51 -3.47 8.58 -4.67
N ALA A 52 -3.29 9.91 -4.64
CA ALA A 52 -3.00 10.69 -5.85
C ALA A 52 -1.77 10.16 -6.57
N ARG A 53 -0.69 9.86 -5.83
CA ARG A 53 0.53 9.30 -6.39
C ARG A 53 0.29 7.92 -7.00
N ALA A 54 -0.42 7.03 -6.30
CA ALA A 54 -0.74 5.71 -6.81
C ALA A 54 -1.56 5.77 -8.11
N ARG A 55 -2.57 6.65 -8.18
CA ARG A 55 -3.37 6.89 -9.40
C ARG A 55 -2.51 7.35 -10.57
N ILE A 56 -1.58 8.27 -10.32
CA ILE A 56 -0.67 8.79 -11.36
C ILE A 56 0.24 7.67 -11.87
N LEU A 57 0.83 6.89 -10.97
CA LEU A 57 1.72 5.78 -11.33
C LEU A 57 0.99 4.69 -12.12
N ALA A 58 -0.17 4.24 -11.62
CA ALA A 58 -0.97 3.20 -12.26
C ALA A 58 -1.41 3.55 -13.69
N LYS A 59 -1.69 4.84 -13.96
CA LYS A 59 -2.06 5.30 -15.30
C LYS A 59 -0.88 5.49 -16.24
N ARG A 60 0.24 5.96 -15.71
CA ARG A 60 1.46 6.18 -16.51
C ARG A 60 2.18 4.88 -16.84
N HIS A 61 2.03 3.89 -15.98
CA HIS A 61 2.67 2.60 -16.10
C HIS A 61 1.66 1.47 -15.93
N PRO A 62 0.84 1.21 -16.97
CA PRO A 62 -0.15 0.11 -16.97
C PRO A 62 0.45 -1.28 -16.74
N ASP A 63 1.75 -1.44 -16.99
CA ASP A 63 2.49 -2.69 -16.86
C ASP A 63 3.14 -2.89 -15.47
N TRP A 64 3.05 -1.89 -14.58
CA TRP A 64 3.70 -1.95 -13.27
C TRP A 64 2.92 -2.76 -12.24
N LYS A 65 3.69 -3.29 -11.28
CA LYS A 65 3.19 -3.84 -10.02
C LYS A 65 3.29 -2.80 -8.92
N ILE A 66 2.16 -2.37 -8.38
CA ILE A 66 2.09 -1.30 -7.37
C ILE A 66 1.59 -1.89 -6.05
N LEU A 67 2.42 -1.80 -5.02
CA LEU A 67 2.09 -2.25 -3.67
C LEU A 67 1.86 -1.06 -2.74
N ILE A 68 0.67 -1.00 -2.12
CA ILE A 68 0.33 -0.03 -1.08
C ILE A 68 0.12 -0.78 0.23
N LEU A 69 0.97 -0.48 1.22
CA LEU A 69 0.92 -1.07 2.56
C LEU A 69 0.42 -0.07 3.59
N CYS A 70 -0.39 -0.56 4.52
CA CYS A 70 -0.77 0.19 5.73
C CYS A 70 -0.76 -0.72 6.97
N TYR A 71 -0.97 -0.14 8.15
CA TYR A 71 -0.92 -0.91 9.39
C TYR A 71 -2.26 -1.58 9.73
N ASN A 72 -3.36 -0.81 9.70
CA ASN A 72 -4.66 -1.28 10.17
C ASN A 72 -5.64 -1.60 9.01
N LYS A 73 -6.58 -2.50 9.29
CA LYS A 73 -7.59 -2.97 8.32
C LYS A 73 -8.57 -1.85 7.90
N LEU A 74 -8.89 -0.92 8.79
CA LEU A 74 -9.81 0.19 8.48
C LEU A 74 -9.24 1.11 7.41
N LEU A 75 -7.97 1.49 7.53
CA LEU A 75 -7.26 2.29 6.54
C LEU A 75 -7.11 1.53 5.22
N ARG A 76 -6.85 0.22 5.27
CA ARG A 76 -6.84 -0.62 4.05
C ARG A 76 -8.18 -0.58 3.33
N ASN A 77 -9.29 -0.67 4.06
CA ASN A 77 -10.63 -0.61 3.50
C ASN A 77 -10.91 0.77 2.89
N LEU A 78 -10.57 1.84 3.60
CA LEU A 78 -10.71 3.21 3.12
C LEU A 78 -9.88 3.44 1.84
N LEU A 79 -8.60 3.04 1.83
CA LEU A 79 -7.74 3.14 0.65
C LEU A 79 -8.35 2.41 -0.54
N PHE A 80 -8.86 1.19 -0.33
CA PHE A 80 -9.49 0.41 -1.40
C PHE A 80 -10.77 1.09 -1.94
N GLN A 81 -11.56 1.75 -1.09
CA GLN A 81 -12.76 2.49 -1.52
C GLN A 81 -12.41 3.76 -2.32
N LEU A 82 -11.37 4.49 -1.90
CA LEU A 82 -10.94 5.73 -2.55
C LEU A 82 -10.09 5.48 -3.82
N PHE A 83 -9.53 4.27 -3.92
CA PHE A 83 -8.63 3.85 -4.97
C PHE A 83 -8.91 2.38 -5.28
N ASN A 84 -9.96 2.15 -6.08
CA ASN A 84 -10.33 0.83 -6.53
C ASN A 84 -9.28 0.30 -7.53
N PRO A 85 -8.52 -0.76 -7.19
CA PRO A 85 -7.48 -1.31 -8.07
C PRO A 85 -7.99 -1.74 -9.44
N GLN A 86 -9.27 -2.15 -9.51
CA GLN A 86 -9.89 -2.66 -10.73
C GLN A 86 -10.15 -1.58 -11.80
N ASP A 87 -10.03 -0.30 -11.43
CA ASP A 87 -10.18 0.82 -12.37
C ASP A 87 -8.92 1.05 -13.23
N TYR A 88 -7.87 0.24 -13.06
CA TYR A 88 -6.56 0.41 -13.69
C TYR A 88 -6.06 -0.91 -14.29
N GLU A 89 -5.26 -0.80 -15.35
CA GLU A 89 -4.60 -1.95 -15.99
C GLU A 89 -3.41 -2.47 -15.16
N ALA A 90 -2.77 -1.59 -14.38
CA ALA A 90 -1.65 -1.94 -13.51
C ALA A 90 -2.05 -2.97 -12.43
N ASP A 91 -1.13 -3.87 -12.11
CA ASP A 91 -1.30 -4.86 -11.04
C ASP A 91 -1.12 -4.18 -9.67
N ILE A 92 -2.23 -3.81 -9.05
CA ILE A 92 -2.24 -3.01 -7.82
C ILE A 92 -2.70 -3.87 -6.64
N THR A 93 -1.86 -3.94 -5.60
CA THR A 93 -2.18 -4.57 -4.32
C THR A 93 -2.28 -3.53 -3.20
N VAL A 94 -3.43 -3.49 -2.52
CA VAL A 94 -3.64 -2.68 -1.29
C VAL A 94 -3.85 -3.62 -0.12
N SER A 95 -2.94 -3.63 0.85
CA SER A 95 -2.95 -4.60 1.96
C SER A 95 -2.43 -4.01 3.27
N THR A 96 -2.68 -4.70 4.38
CA THR A 96 -1.88 -4.46 5.58
C THR A 96 -0.51 -5.09 5.43
N PHE A 97 0.50 -4.57 6.14
CA PHE A 97 1.84 -5.17 6.13
C PHE A 97 1.80 -6.67 6.47
N HIS A 98 1.15 -7.05 7.58
CA HIS A 98 1.12 -8.45 8.02
C HIS A 98 0.40 -9.39 7.06
N SER A 99 -0.73 -8.96 6.49
CA SER A 99 -1.46 -9.79 5.51
C SER A 99 -0.65 -9.97 4.23
N TRP A 100 0.01 -8.90 3.76
CA TRP A 100 0.89 -9.00 2.60
C TRP A 100 2.12 -9.87 2.87
N ALA A 101 2.82 -9.66 3.98
CA ALA A 101 4.00 -10.43 4.36
C ALA A 101 3.68 -11.93 4.49
N ARG A 102 2.55 -12.27 5.12
CA ARG A 102 2.05 -13.65 5.17
C ARG A 102 1.91 -14.25 3.78
N ASN A 103 1.18 -13.58 2.88
CA ASN A 103 0.96 -14.10 1.53
C ASN A 103 2.28 -14.27 0.76
N TYR A 104 3.21 -13.33 0.91
CA TYR A 104 4.52 -13.37 0.27
C TYR A 104 5.39 -14.54 0.80
N ILE A 105 5.44 -14.74 2.12
CA ILE A 105 6.22 -15.83 2.74
C ILE A 105 5.62 -17.19 2.38
N LEU A 106 4.29 -17.29 2.32
CA LEU A 106 3.61 -18.54 2.00
C LEU A 106 3.65 -18.89 0.51
N SER A 107 3.79 -17.91 -0.40
CA SER A 107 3.91 -18.19 -1.84
C SER A 107 5.28 -18.71 -2.24
N ALA A 108 6.31 -18.50 -1.41
CA ALA A 108 7.67 -18.93 -1.70
C ALA A 108 7.86 -20.47 -1.68
N ASN A 109 6.91 -21.22 -1.11
CA ASN A 109 6.90 -22.70 -1.03
C ASN A 109 8.25 -23.31 -0.62
N ASN A 110 8.86 -22.74 0.42
CA ASN A 110 10.19 -23.13 0.89
C ASN A 110 10.21 -23.29 2.42
N THR A 111 11.40 -23.41 3.01
CA THR A 111 11.57 -23.56 4.46
C THR A 111 10.90 -22.43 5.26
N PHE A 112 10.85 -21.20 4.74
CA PHE A 112 10.18 -20.07 5.41
C PHE A 112 8.67 -20.27 5.52
N THR A 113 8.04 -20.94 4.54
CA THR A 113 6.62 -21.30 4.59
C THR A 113 6.32 -22.20 5.80
N THR A 114 7.16 -23.21 6.03
CA THR A 114 7.01 -24.14 7.17
C THR A 114 7.24 -23.41 8.50
N ILE A 115 8.34 -22.66 8.60
CA ILE A 115 8.69 -21.88 9.80
C ILE A 115 7.55 -20.91 10.17
N TYR A 116 6.99 -20.22 9.18
CA TYR A 116 5.90 -19.28 9.40
C TYR A 116 4.65 -19.98 9.94
N LYS A 117 4.22 -21.09 9.30
CA LYS A 117 3.01 -21.83 9.71
C LYS A 117 3.13 -22.40 11.12
N GLU A 118 4.28 -22.99 11.45
CA GLU A 118 4.54 -23.54 12.78
C GLU A 118 4.52 -22.45 13.85
N ALA A 119 5.15 -21.31 13.58
CA ALA A 119 5.16 -20.17 14.49
C ALA A 119 3.76 -19.54 14.65
N GLU A 120 2.98 -19.44 13.57
CA GLU A 120 1.59 -18.95 13.60
C GLU A 120 0.72 -19.86 14.48
N GLN A 121 0.75 -21.17 14.26
CA GLN A 121 0.00 -22.14 15.08
C GLN A 121 0.43 -22.14 16.55
N LYS A 122 1.74 -22.04 16.81
CA LYS A 122 2.25 -21.94 18.17
C LYS A 122 1.75 -20.67 18.86
N ALA A 123 1.78 -19.54 18.14
CA ALA A 123 1.34 -18.26 18.67
C ALA A 123 -0.17 -18.23 18.98
N GLU A 124 -0.99 -18.91 18.18
CA GLU A 124 -2.41 -19.12 18.45
C GLU A 124 -2.64 -19.98 19.70
N LYS A 125 -1.92 -21.10 19.84
CA LYS A 125 -2.03 -22.01 20.99
C LYS A 125 -1.60 -21.36 22.31
N GLU A 126 -0.62 -20.49 22.26
CA GLU A 126 -0.05 -19.82 23.44
C GLU A 126 -0.66 -18.44 23.72
N ASP A 127 -1.64 -17.99 22.92
CA ASP A 127 -2.26 -16.65 23.01
C ASP A 127 -1.24 -15.50 22.95
N ILE A 128 -0.22 -15.63 22.09
CA ILE A 128 0.87 -14.64 21.90
C ILE A 128 0.88 -14.00 20.51
N MET A 129 -0.29 -13.93 19.85
CA MET A 129 -0.42 -13.38 18.50
C MET A 129 0.11 -11.94 18.36
N ASN A 130 0.00 -11.13 19.41
CA ASN A 130 0.56 -9.78 19.42
C ASN A 130 2.10 -9.80 19.27
N LYS A 131 2.80 -10.69 20.01
CA LYS A 131 4.26 -10.83 19.89
C LYS A 131 4.65 -11.42 18.55
N PHE A 132 3.85 -12.34 18.02
CA PHE A 132 4.04 -12.92 16.69
C PHE A 132 4.03 -11.82 15.61
N PHE A 133 2.99 -10.97 15.57
CA PHE A 133 2.92 -9.90 14.59
C PHE A 133 3.93 -8.78 14.83
N GLN A 134 4.26 -8.46 16.08
CA GLN A 134 5.17 -7.37 16.41
C GLN A 134 6.65 -7.72 16.17
N TYR A 135 7.06 -8.95 16.47
CA TYR A 135 8.48 -9.34 16.47
C TYR A 135 8.81 -10.43 15.46
N PHE A 136 7.99 -11.49 15.40
CA PHE A 136 8.29 -12.64 14.54
C PHE A 136 8.13 -12.31 13.06
N VAL A 137 6.96 -11.77 12.66
CA VAL A 137 6.64 -11.51 11.24
C VAL A 137 7.67 -10.56 10.58
N PRO A 138 8.05 -9.41 11.17
CA PRO A 138 9.08 -8.55 10.58
C PRO A 138 10.45 -9.25 10.50
N LYS A 139 10.83 -10.00 11.54
CA LYS A 139 12.13 -10.69 11.60
C LYS A 139 12.24 -11.76 10.51
N ILE A 140 11.25 -12.65 10.40
CA ILE A 140 11.28 -13.73 9.41
C ILE A 140 11.21 -13.17 7.99
N PHE A 141 10.46 -12.08 7.79
CA PHE A 141 10.38 -11.39 6.50
C PHE A 141 11.74 -10.82 6.09
N LEU A 142 12.45 -10.13 6.99
CA LEU A 142 13.80 -9.61 6.72
C LEU A 142 14.83 -10.72 6.46
N GLN A 143 14.76 -11.83 7.20
CA GLN A 143 15.60 -13.01 6.96
C GLN A 143 15.35 -13.60 5.57
N MET A 144 14.09 -13.68 5.15
CA MET A 144 13.74 -14.18 3.81
C MET A 144 14.29 -13.28 2.69
N LEU A 145 14.37 -11.96 2.93
CA LEU A 145 14.95 -11.00 1.98
C LEU A 145 16.49 -10.99 1.98
N GLY A 146 17.15 -11.74 2.85
CA GLY A 146 18.61 -11.72 3.00
C GLY A 146 19.14 -10.41 3.62
N ALA A 147 18.29 -9.69 4.37
CA ALA A 147 18.63 -8.41 5.00
C ALA A 147 19.10 -8.56 6.47
N LEU A 148 19.26 -9.79 6.95
CA LEU A 148 19.70 -10.17 8.30
C LEU A 148 20.58 -11.43 8.26
#